data_AF-A0A368UR04-F1
#
_entry.id   AF-A0A368UR04-F1
#
_cell.length_a   1.000
_cell.length_b   1.000
_cell.length_c   1.000
_cell.angle_alpha   90.00
_cell.angle_beta   90.00
_cell.angle_gamma   90.00
#
_symmetry.space_group_name_H-M   'P 1'
#
loop_
_entity.id
_entity.type
_entity.pdbx_description
1 polymer ?
#
loop_
_entity_poly.entity_id
_entity_poly.type
_entity_poly.pdbx_seq_one_letter_code
_entity_poly.pdbx_strand_id
1 'polypeptide(L)'
;MVSPNWFFRQSRLLKLLATAGLMSLPSAPVLSSSYGAGIENSQWYLSESVFECSLVHEVPGFGRAVLRHRAGEDLRFYLESDLSVMRPGQGQLVVEAPPWRPGVPPSPIGAVQVTDNPRSVNLGNREAVLIAQGLSRGMQPTVTRAAVYSGQPVRVQLSNVNFSGPYAGYRECVASLLPVNFDQVRRSRVPFASGSTSLSQADMNLLDNIVTYVMADSTVERIFVDGHSDSIGSRIDNRALSEERANVVAEYLKSRGIDETMLTVRAHGDQYPVSRRPADNRRTTIRLQRQGERPELLQANGMGSEFSG
;
A
#
# COMPACT_ATOMS: atom_id res chain seq x y z
N MET A 1 72.37 40.06 -32.55
CA MET A 1 72.77 40.70 -31.28
C MET A 1 71.58 41.53 -30.80
N VAL A 2 71.10 41.22 -29.59
CA VAL A 2 69.83 41.71 -29.01
C VAL A 2 70.06 43.00 -28.21
N SER A 3 68.99 43.80 -28.14
CA SER A 3 68.71 45.14 -27.57
C SER A 3 69.38 45.58 -26.27
N PRO A 4 69.32 46.90 -25.95
CA PRO A 4 68.47 47.39 -24.83
C PRO A 4 67.92 48.82 -25.09
N ASN A 5 67.07 49.51 -24.32
CA ASN A 5 66.13 49.29 -23.21
C ASN A 5 65.34 50.61 -23.11
N TRP A 6 64.04 50.58 -22.79
CA TRP A 6 63.26 51.76 -22.43
C TRP A 6 62.54 51.54 -21.08
N PHE A 7 62.92 52.36 -20.10
CA PHE A 7 62.09 53.16 -19.17
C PHE A 7 61.11 52.60 -18.09
N PHE A 8 61.18 53.33 -16.96
CA PHE A 8 60.18 53.78 -15.97
C PHE A 8 59.49 52.82 -14.96
N ARG A 9 60.04 52.82 -13.73
CA ARG A 9 59.52 53.37 -12.45
C ARG A 9 58.10 52.99 -11.92
N GLN A 10 58.13 52.24 -10.81
CA GLN A 10 57.33 52.23 -9.56
C GLN A 10 55.84 52.69 -9.53
N SER A 11 54.96 51.81 -9.04
CA SER A 11 54.29 51.93 -7.72
C SER A 11 53.21 50.84 -7.56
N ARG A 12 53.06 50.26 -6.36
CA ARG A 12 51.80 50.14 -5.59
C ARG A 12 51.79 49.03 -4.52
N LEU A 13 51.28 49.47 -3.35
CA LEU A 13 50.38 48.79 -2.42
C LEU A 13 50.94 47.71 -1.46
N LEU A 14 51.18 48.16 -0.22
CA LEU A 14 51.17 47.37 1.01
C LEU A 14 49.82 46.62 1.13
N LYS A 15 49.85 45.29 1.30
CA LYS A 15 48.70 44.48 1.74
C LYS A 15 48.91 44.09 3.20
N LEU A 16 48.03 44.56 4.08
CA LEU A 16 47.89 44.09 5.46
C LEU A 16 47.31 42.66 5.44
N LEU A 17 48.03 41.72 6.05
CA LEU A 17 47.55 40.37 6.37
C LEU A 17 46.72 40.42 7.66
N ALA A 18 45.39 40.34 7.54
CA ALA A 18 44.51 40.06 8.66
C ALA A 18 44.31 38.54 8.76
N THR A 19 44.99 37.90 9.72
CA THR A 19 44.76 36.51 10.09
C THR A 19 43.44 36.40 10.87
N ALA A 20 42.35 36.08 10.18
CA ALA A 20 41.08 35.72 10.80
C ALA A 20 41.21 34.33 11.43
N GLY A 21 41.36 34.29 12.76
CA GLY A 21 41.29 33.06 13.54
C GLY A 21 39.88 32.45 13.45
N LEU A 22 39.79 31.24 12.91
CA LEU A 22 38.56 30.45 12.88
C LEU A 22 38.19 30.04 14.32
N MET A 23 37.37 30.84 15.00
CA MET A 23 36.76 30.43 16.27
C MET A 23 35.73 29.33 15.99
N SER A 24 36.08 28.09 16.32
CA SER A 24 35.16 26.96 16.36
C SER A 24 34.12 27.19 17.48
N LEU A 25 32.92 27.59 17.10
CA LEU A 25 31.78 27.68 18.01
C LEU A 25 31.43 26.27 18.54
N PRO A 26 31.28 26.08 19.87
CA PRO A 26 30.84 24.80 20.42
C PRO A 26 29.42 24.51 19.94
N SER A 27 29.21 23.32 19.37
CA SER A 27 27.90 22.83 18.95
C SER A 27 27.05 22.62 20.20
N ALA A 28 26.03 23.46 20.42
CA ALA A 28 25.06 23.22 21.47
C ALA A 28 24.29 21.92 21.17
N PRO A 29 24.01 21.06 22.17
CA PRO A 29 23.20 19.88 21.96
C PRO A 29 21.79 20.30 21.52
N VAL A 30 21.37 19.84 20.34
CA VAL A 30 20.00 20.01 19.83
C VAL A 30 19.10 19.07 20.63
N LEU A 31 18.30 19.62 21.55
CA LEU A 31 17.32 18.85 22.32
C LEU A 31 16.14 18.48 21.41
N SER A 32 16.04 17.23 20.98
CA SER A 32 14.90 16.75 20.19
C SER A 32 13.79 16.20 21.10
N SER A 33 12.53 16.46 20.75
CA SER A 33 11.39 15.78 21.38
C SER A 33 11.31 14.35 20.84
N SER A 34 11.65 13.37 21.66
CA SER A 34 11.55 11.94 21.34
C SER A 34 10.27 11.33 21.88
N TYR A 35 9.51 10.68 21.01
CA TYR A 35 8.38 9.82 21.34
C TYR A 35 8.78 8.38 21.08
N GLY A 36 8.50 7.50 22.03
CA GLY A 36 8.88 6.10 21.96
C GLY A 36 8.55 5.40 23.27
N ALA A 37 8.25 4.11 23.20
CA ALA A 37 8.08 3.30 24.38
C ALA A 37 9.44 2.91 24.99
N GLY A 38 9.55 3.00 26.31
CA GLY A 38 10.64 2.45 27.10
C GLY A 38 10.55 0.93 27.21
N ILE A 39 11.38 0.34 28.06
CA ILE A 39 11.40 -1.12 28.27
C ILE A 39 10.16 -1.59 29.05
N GLU A 40 9.62 -0.71 29.87
CA GLU A 40 8.52 -0.95 30.82
C GLU A 40 7.13 -0.90 30.19
N ASN A 41 6.97 -0.17 29.08
CA ASN A 41 5.67 0.08 28.43
C ASN A 41 5.64 -0.29 26.94
N SER A 42 6.72 -0.88 26.41
CA SER A 42 6.73 -1.39 25.03
C SER A 42 5.96 -2.69 24.92
N GLN A 43 4.82 -2.62 24.22
CA GLN A 43 3.99 -3.77 23.91
C GLN A 43 3.68 -3.81 22.42
N TRP A 44 3.59 -5.03 21.89
CA TRP A 44 3.25 -5.33 20.51
C TRP A 44 2.03 -6.24 20.51
N TYR A 45 1.01 -5.82 19.77
CA TYR A 45 -0.26 -6.52 19.67
C TYR A 45 -0.41 -7.11 18.27
N LEU A 46 -0.70 -8.40 18.19
CA LEU A 46 -1.05 -9.08 16.96
C LEU A 46 -2.58 -9.11 16.80
N SER A 47 -3.06 -8.63 15.66
CA SER A 47 -4.42 -8.82 15.19
C SER A 47 -4.36 -9.67 13.91
N GLU A 48 -5.07 -10.78 13.91
CA GLU A 48 -4.96 -11.80 12.87
C GLU A 48 -6.33 -12.25 12.35
N SER A 49 -6.38 -12.49 11.04
CA SER A 49 -7.51 -13.08 10.33
C SER A 49 -7.01 -13.60 8.98
N VAL A 50 -7.85 -14.38 8.30
CA VAL A 50 -7.58 -14.81 6.91
C VAL A 50 -7.58 -13.63 5.92
N PHE A 51 -8.15 -12.47 6.29
CA PHE A 51 -8.22 -11.28 5.44
C PHE A 51 -7.07 -10.31 5.66
N GLU A 52 -6.49 -10.31 6.85
CA GLU A 52 -5.48 -9.34 7.26
C GLU A 52 -4.72 -9.78 8.51
N CYS A 53 -3.42 -9.49 8.51
CA CYS A 53 -2.53 -9.58 9.66
C CYS A 53 -1.94 -8.20 9.98
N SER A 54 -2.08 -7.76 11.22
CA SER A 54 -1.61 -6.46 11.68
C SER A 54 -0.84 -6.58 12.99
N LEU A 55 0.36 -6.02 13.03
CA LEU A 55 1.15 -5.81 14.24
C LEU A 55 1.11 -4.35 14.64
N VAL A 56 0.60 -4.08 15.83
CA VAL A 56 0.38 -2.74 16.36
C VAL A 56 1.31 -2.51 17.55
N HIS A 57 2.02 -1.38 17.52
CA HIS A 57 2.85 -0.90 18.63
C HIS A 57 2.38 0.49 19.04
N GLU A 58 2.00 0.63 20.30
CA GLU A 58 1.68 1.94 20.87
C GLU A 58 2.96 2.76 21.06
N VAL A 59 2.92 4.02 20.64
CA VAL A 59 4.01 5.00 20.77
C VAL A 59 3.53 6.10 21.71
N PRO A 60 3.88 6.04 23.00
CA PRO A 60 3.41 6.99 24.01
C PRO A 60 3.61 8.45 23.60
N GLY A 61 2.54 9.24 23.69
CA GLY A 61 2.54 10.67 23.35
C GLY A 61 2.46 10.99 21.85
N PHE A 62 2.48 9.99 20.97
CA PHE A 62 2.36 10.17 19.52
C PHE A 62 1.08 9.50 18.96
N GLY A 63 0.89 8.21 19.24
CA GLY A 63 -0.17 7.40 18.66
C GLY A 63 0.30 5.95 18.51
N ARG A 64 0.21 5.37 17.32
CA ARG A 64 0.59 3.97 17.08
C ARG A 64 1.36 3.76 15.78
N ALA A 65 2.23 2.76 15.78
CA ALA A 65 2.94 2.25 14.63
C ALA A 65 2.34 0.91 14.21
N VAL A 66 2.03 0.74 12.93
CA VAL A 66 1.34 -0.44 12.43
C VAL A 66 2.08 -1.05 11.24
N LEU A 67 2.41 -2.33 11.35
CA LEU A 67 2.80 -3.20 10.24
C LEU A 67 1.56 -3.99 9.81
N ARG A 68 1.07 -3.77 8.60
CA ARG A 68 -0.19 -4.33 8.10
C ARG A 68 0.01 -5.09 6.80
N HIS A 69 -0.58 -6.27 6.70
CA HIS A 69 -0.58 -7.12 5.52
C HIS A 69 -2.01 -7.55 5.24
N ARG A 70 -2.62 -7.02 4.18
CA ARG A 70 -3.94 -7.47 3.72
C ARG A 70 -3.76 -8.64 2.75
N ALA A 71 -4.74 -9.54 2.71
CA ALA A 71 -4.82 -10.58 1.69
C ALA A 71 -4.63 -9.99 0.29
N GLY A 72 -3.78 -10.62 -0.53
CA GLY A 72 -3.48 -10.19 -1.90
C GLY A 72 -2.75 -8.84 -2.05
N GLU A 73 -2.23 -8.23 -0.98
CA GLU A 73 -1.46 -6.99 -1.02
C GLU A 73 -0.09 -7.17 -0.36
N ASP A 74 0.85 -6.28 -0.68
CA ASP A 74 2.15 -6.25 -0.02
C ASP A 74 2.08 -5.69 1.41
N LEU A 75 3.10 -5.98 2.22
CA LEU A 75 3.30 -5.38 3.53
C LEU A 75 3.33 -3.84 3.44
N ARG A 76 2.62 -3.19 4.35
CA ARG A 76 2.62 -1.74 4.54
C ARG A 76 2.99 -1.39 5.96
N PHE A 77 3.66 -0.25 6.11
CA PHE A 77 3.88 0.34 7.42
C PHE A 77 3.26 1.73 7.47
N TYR A 78 2.64 2.08 8.58
CA TYR A 78 2.22 3.45 8.81
C TYR A 78 2.32 3.87 10.27
N LEU A 79 2.50 5.18 10.46
CA LEU A 79 2.35 5.84 11.74
C LEU A 79 1.01 6.55 11.78
N GLU A 80 0.19 6.19 12.75
CA GLU A 80 -1.05 6.87 13.06
C GLU A 80 -0.82 7.78 14.26
N SER A 81 -1.21 9.04 14.14
CA SER A 81 -1.02 10.06 15.15
C SER A 81 -2.36 10.70 15.48
N ASP A 82 -2.69 10.75 16.77
CA ASP A 82 -3.89 11.47 17.24
C ASP A 82 -3.64 12.99 17.30
N LEU A 83 -2.37 13.39 17.28
CA LEU A 83 -1.92 14.78 17.36
C LEU A 83 -1.04 15.14 16.16
N SER A 84 -1.19 16.34 15.61
CA SER A 84 -0.32 16.84 14.53
C SER A 84 0.98 17.41 15.11
N VAL A 85 1.89 16.54 15.57
CA VAL A 85 3.16 16.97 16.16
C VAL A 85 4.27 17.19 15.13
N MET A 86 4.21 16.53 13.97
CA MET A 86 5.19 16.66 12.88
C MET A 86 4.67 17.58 11.76
N ARG A 87 5.51 18.49 11.26
CA ARG A 87 5.17 19.30 10.08
C ARG A 87 5.06 18.41 8.84
N PRO A 88 4.02 18.57 8.01
CA PRO A 88 3.98 17.94 6.69
C PRO A 88 5.25 18.24 5.88
N GLY A 89 5.63 17.30 5.03
CA GLY A 89 6.84 17.37 4.20
C GLY A 89 7.82 16.24 4.45
N GLN A 90 9.03 16.40 3.92
CA GLN A 90 10.05 15.36 3.95
C GLN A 90 10.68 15.20 5.34
N GLY A 91 10.64 13.97 5.85
CA GLY A 91 11.37 13.51 7.02
C GLY A 91 12.39 12.43 6.67
N GLN A 92 13.01 11.85 7.69
CA GLN A 92 14.02 10.81 7.54
C GLN A 92 13.62 9.57 8.33
N LEU A 93 13.82 8.39 7.74
CA LEU A 93 13.71 7.10 8.42
C LEU A 93 15.08 6.45 8.50
N VAL A 94 15.47 6.11 9.72
CA VAL A 94 16.72 5.40 10.02
C VAL A 94 16.43 4.20 10.92
N VAL A 95 17.32 3.22 10.91
CA VAL A 95 17.36 2.15 11.89
C VAL A 95 18.61 2.37 12.73
N GLU A 96 18.41 2.69 14.01
CA GLU A 96 19.49 2.99 14.94
C GLU A 96 19.59 1.95 16.06
N ALA A 97 20.76 1.81 16.67
CA ALA A 97 20.89 0.97 17.84
C ALA A 97 20.24 1.66 19.05
N PRO A 98 19.63 0.90 19.96
CA PRO A 98 19.04 1.46 21.17
C PRO A 98 20.13 2.05 22.09
N PRO A 99 19.78 2.98 23.00
CA PRO A 99 20.76 3.72 23.80
C PRO A 99 21.73 2.86 24.63
N TRP A 100 21.29 1.68 25.06
CA TRP A 100 22.07 0.73 25.86
C TRP A 100 23.03 -0.14 25.04
N ARG A 101 22.99 -0.06 23.70
CA ARG A 101 23.90 -0.78 22.79
C ARG A 101 24.67 0.20 21.90
N PRO A 102 25.51 1.08 22.48
CA PRO A 102 26.23 2.10 21.72
C PRO A 102 27.25 1.47 20.75
N GLY A 103 27.66 2.24 19.73
CA GLY A 103 28.76 1.88 18.83
C GLY A 103 28.35 1.31 17.47
N VAL A 104 27.05 1.14 17.20
CA VAL A 104 26.55 0.79 15.86
C VAL A 104 25.99 2.06 15.19
N PRO A 105 26.53 2.48 14.02
CA PRO A 105 26.04 3.67 13.35
C PRO A 105 24.60 3.48 12.84
N PRO A 106 23.75 4.52 12.86
CA PRO A 106 22.43 4.46 12.27
C PRO A 106 22.50 4.08 10.78
N SER A 107 21.68 3.11 10.37
CA SER A 107 21.53 2.73 8.98
C SER A 107 20.36 3.52 8.37
N PRO A 108 20.60 4.42 7.40
CA PRO A 108 19.50 5.12 6.75
C PRO A 108 18.67 4.15 5.89
N ILE A 109 17.35 4.20 6.02
CA ILE A 109 16.44 3.52 5.08
C ILE A 109 16.15 4.46 3.91
N GLY A 110 15.80 5.72 4.21
CA GLY A 110 15.48 6.71 3.19
C GLY A 110 14.73 7.92 3.73
N ALA A 111 14.31 8.78 2.81
CA ALA A 111 13.38 9.86 3.12
C ALA A 111 11.95 9.34 3.24
N VAL A 112 11.17 9.93 4.14
CA VAL A 112 9.75 9.60 4.31
C VAL A 112 8.90 10.84 4.12
N GLN A 113 7.73 10.69 3.52
CA GLN A 113 6.78 11.78 3.39
C GLN A 113 5.87 11.80 4.62
N VAL A 114 5.82 12.94 5.30
CA VAL A 114 4.90 13.19 6.40
C VAL A 114 3.71 14.02 5.89
N THR A 115 2.50 13.59 6.23
CA THR A 115 1.24 14.28 5.90
C THR A 115 0.51 14.74 7.16
N ASP A 116 -0.48 15.59 7.00
CA ASP A 116 -1.39 16.07 8.04
C ASP A 116 -2.57 15.12 8.34
N ASN A 117 -2.74 14.06 7.54
CA ASN A 117 -3.72 13.01 7.79
C ASN A 117 -3.39 12.19 9.06
N PRO A 118 -4.38 11.53 9.70
CA PRO A 118 -4.15 10.66 10.85
C PRO A 118 -3.05 9.62 10.62
N ARG A 119 -3.00 9.03 9.42
CA ARG A 119 -1.86 8.22 8.95
C ARG A 119 -0.73 9.12 8.45
N SER A 120 -0.09 9.80 9.37
CA SER A 120 0.93 10.83 9.13
C SER A 120 2.12 10.33 8.32
N VAL A 121 2.48 9.04 8.42
CA VAL A 121 3.53 8.41 7.61
C VAL A 121 2.99 7.12 7.03
N ASN A 122 3.17 6.89 5.73
CA ASN A 122 2.73 5.67 5.06
C ASN A 122 3.81 5.19 4.10
N LEU A 123 4.35 4.00 4.38
CA LEU A 123 5.49 3.42 3.68
C LEU A 123 5.11 2.15 2.94
N GLY A 124 5.85 1.89 1.85
CA GLY A 124 5.68 0.71 1.03
C GLY A 124 6.37 -0.54 1.60
N ASN A 125 6.32 -1.60 0.81
CA ASN A 125 6.83 -2.92 1.16
C ASN A 125 8.30 -2.90 1.56
N ARG A 126 9.16 -2.26 0.75
CA ARG A 126 10.60 -2.25 0.98
C ARG A 126 10.95 -1.67 2.34
N GLU A 127 10.45 -0.48 2.66
CA GLU A 127 10.74 0.19 3.92
C GLU A 127 10.13 -0.57 5.10
N ALA A 128 8.91 -1.09 4.96
CA ALA A 128 8.24 -1.87 6.00
C ALA A 128 9.00 -3.17 6.34
N VAL A 129 9.53 -3.87 5.33
CA VAL A 129 10.40 -5.04 5.53
C VAL A 129 11.67 -4.66 6.28
N LEU A 130 12.31 -3.54 5.92
CA LEU A 130 13.53 -3.07 6.58
C LEU A 130 13.27 -2.67 8.05
N ILE A 131 12.12 -2.07 8.33
CA ILE A 131 11.66 -1.78 9.70
C ILE A 131 11.52 -3.07 10.51
N ALA A 132 10.77 -4.05 9.99
CA ALA A 132 10.57 -5.34 10.67
C ALA A 132 11.89 -6.09 10.89
N GLN A 133 12.79 -6.09 9.91
CA GLN A 133 14.13 -6.65 10.04
C GLN A 133 14.96 -5.90 11.09
N GLY A 134 14.89 -4.57 11.14
CA GLY A 134 15.52 -3.76 12.17
C GLY A 134 15.09 -4.17 13.57
N LEU A 135 13.77 -4.19 13.81
CA LEU A 135 13.17 -4.60 15.09
C LEU A 135 13.59 -6.02 15.47
N SER A 136 13.55 -6.97 14.53
CA SER A 136 13.96 -8.36 14.78
C SER A 136 15.43 -8.52 15.19
N ARG A 137 16.31 -7.59 14.76
CA ARG A 137 17.73 -7.56 15.12
C ARG A 137 18.02 -6.78 16.40
N GLY A 138 16.96 -6.35 17.10
CA GLY A 138 17.07 -5.54 18.31
C GLY A 138 17.46 -4.09 18.05
N MET A 139 17.23 -3.59 16.83
CA MET A 139 17.43 -2.19 16.45
C MET A 139 16.11 -1.43 16.57
N GLN A 140 16.20 -0.10 16.64
CA GLN A 140 15.10 0.82 16.80
C GLN A 140 14.93 1.64 15.51
N PRO A 141 13.89 1.37 14.71
CA PRO A 141 13.50 2.25 13.62
C PRO A 141 13.02 3.59 14.16
N THR A 142 13.52 4.68 13.58
CA THR A 142 13.25 6.04 14.03
C THR A 142 12.87 6.93 12.84
N VAL A 143 11.70 7.55 12.92
CA VAL A 143 11.26 8.60 11.99
C VAL A 143 11.54 9.97 12.60
N THR A 144 12.24 10.83 11.86
CA THR A 144 12.56 12.20 12.29
C THR A 144 11.99 13.24 11.34
N ARG A 145 11.33 14.27 11.89
CA ARG A 145 10.78 15.40 11.12
C ARG A 145 10.76 16.69 11.95
N ALA A 146 10.74 17.85 11.29
CA ALA A 146 10.53 19.13 11.97
C ALA A 146 9.18 19.14 12.72
N ALA A 147 9.15 19.68 13.93
CA ALA A 147 7.91 19.79 14.72
C ALA A 147 7.00 20.91 14.22
N VAL A 148 5.68 20.76 14.38
CA VAL A 148 4.70 21.83 14.09
C VAL A 148 4.91 23.00 15.03
N TYR A 149 4.85 22.73 16.34
CA TYR A 149 4.76 23.75 17.38
C TYR A 149 6.10 24.10 18.06
N SER A 150 7.12 23.25 17.97
CA SER A 150 8.44 23.51 18.54
C SER A 150 9.48 23.81 17.47
N GLY A 151 10.55 24.53 17.85
CA GLY A 151 11.74 24.70 17.00
C GLY A 151 12.61 23.44 16.90
N GLN A 152 12.37 22.45 17.77
CA GLN A 152 13.13 21.21 17.85
C GLN A 152 12.50 20.12 16.98
N PRO A 153 13.29 19.23 16.35
CA PRO A 153 12.76 18.13 15.56
C PRO A 153 12.05 17.11 16.46
N VAL A 154 10.99 16.50 15.93
CA VAL A 154 10.30 15.34 16.50
C VAL A 154 10.98 14.06 16.02
N ARG A 155 11.23 13.15 16.96
CA ARG A 155 11.70 11.79 16.68
C ARG A 155 10.67 10.81 17.19
N VAL A 156 10.21 9.90 16.34
CA VAL A 156 9.32 8.79 16.70
C VAL A 156 10.09 7.51 16.58
N GLN A 157 10.31 6.84 17.70
CA GLN A 157 11.15 5.66 17.84
C GLN A 157 10.28 4.44 18.12
N LEU A 158 10.46 3.38 17.33
CA LEU A 158 9.75 2.13 17.51
C LEU A 158 10.57 1.19 18.39
N SER A 159 10.03 0.77 19.52
CA SER A 159 10.76 -0.10 20.44
C SER A 159 10.79 -1.55 19.92
N ASN A 160 11.97 -2.17 19.96
CA ASN A 160 12.15 -3.59 19.63
C ASN A 160 11.75 -4.52 20.78
N VAL A 161 11.46 -3.98 21.97
CA VAL A 161 11.14 -4.75 23.17
C VAL A 161 9.81 -5.47 22.97
N ASN A 162 9.78 -6.77 23.28
CA ASN A 162 8.64 -7.67 23.07
C ASN A 162 8.17 -7.83 21.61
N PHE A 163 8.97 -7.44 20.62
CA PHE A 163 8.61 -7.56 19.20
C PHE A 163 8.65 -9.02 18.69
N SER A 164 9.65 -9.80 19.09
CA SER A 164 9.96 -11.10 18.46
C SER A 164 8.84 -12.14 18.57
N GLY A 165 8.17 -12.22 19.72
CA GLY A 165 7.06 -13.17 19.94
C GLY A 165 5.86 -12.89 19.02
N PRO A 166 5.22 -11.72 19.12
CA PRO A 166 4.14 -11.32 18.21
C PRO A 166 4.54 -11.34 16.74
N TYR A 167 5.81 -11.04 16.42
CA TYR A 167 6.31 -11.13 15.05
C TYR A 167 6.39 -12.55 14.50
N ALA A 168 6.65 -13.56 15.34
CA ALA A 168 6.56 -14.96 14.92
C ALA A 168 5.12 -15.33 14.54
N GLY A 169 4.14 -15.01 15.40
CA GLY A 169 2.72 -15.24 15.09
C GLY A 169 2.24 -14.47 13.86
N TYR A 170 2.70 -13.23 13.68
CA TYR A 170 2.42 -12.45 12.47
C TYR A 170 2.89 -13.17 11.19
N ARG A 171 4.06 -13.80 11.20
CA ARG A 171 4.56 -14.53 10.03
C ARG A 171 3.73 -15.77 9.71
N GLU A 172 3.21 -16.44 10.74
CA GLU A 172 2.28 -17.57 10.59
C GLU A 172 0.92 -17.11 10.04
N CYS A 173 0.41 -15.99 10.54
CA CYS A 173 -0.78 -15.34 10.02
C CYS A 173 -0.61 -14.99 8.53
N VAL A 174 0.50 -14.35 8.15
CA VAL A 174 0.77 -13.96 6.75
C VAL A 174 0.80 -15.18 5.83
N ALA A 175 1.33 -16.31 6.30
CA ALA A 175 1.32 -17.56 5.53
C ALA A 175 -0.07 -18.16 5.31
N SER A 176 -1.05 -17.75 6.13
CA SER A 176 -2.44 -18.22 6.09
C SER A 176 -3.41 -17.20 5.48
N LEU A 177 -2.90 -16.07 4.97
CA LEU A 177 -3.72 -15.07 4.29
C LEU A 177 -4.32 -15.62 2.99
N LEU A 178 -5.53 -15.15 2.69
CA LEU A 178 -6.14 -15.42 1.38
C LEU A 178 -5.29 -14.79 0.25
N PRO A 179 -5.30 -15.40 -0.95
CA PRO A 179 -4.52 -14.91 -2.09
C PRO A 179 -5.04 -13.57 -2.64
N VAL A 180 -6.30 -13.22 -2.33
CA VAL A 180 -6.99 -12.03 -2.82
C VAL A 180 -7.84 -11.40 -1.73
N ASN A 181 -8.12 -10.11 -1.86
CA ASN A 181 -9.11 -9.42 -1.02
C ASN A 181 -10.35 -8.99 -1.81
N PHE A 182 -11.37 -8.51 -1.08
CA PHE A 182 -12.65 -8.10 -1.66
C PHE A 182 -12.49 -7.12 -2.82
N ASP A 183 -11.63 -6.11 -2.68
CA ASP A 183 -11.49 -5.03 -3.67
C ASP A 183 -11.05 -5.58 -5.03
N GLN A 184 -10.24 -6.64 -5.02
CA GLN A 184 -9.71 -7.33 -6.20
C GLN A 184 -10.74 -8.26 -6.86
N VAL A 185 -11.60 -8.93 -6.08
CA VAL A 185 -12.60 -9.89 -6.59
C VAL A 185 -14.02 -9.34 -6.72
N ARG A 186 -14.28 -8.14 -6.19
CA ARG A 186 -15.61 -7.52 -6.21
C ARG A 186 -16.16 -7.38 -7.63
N ARG A 187 -15.29 -7.09 -8.61
CA ARG A 187 -15.62 -7.02 -10.04
C ARG A 187 -14.55 -7.74 -10.84
N SER A 188 -14.87 -8.94 -11.30
CA SER A 188 -13.95 -9.78 -12.08
C SER A 188 -14.48 -9.99 -13.49
N ARG A 189 -13.57 -10.22 -14.43
CA ARG A 189 -13.89 -10.41 -15.84
C ARG A 189 -13.23 -11.68 -16.38
N VAL A 190 -14.04 -12.52 -17.03
CA VAL A 190 -13.60 -13.71 -17.74
C VAL A 190 -13.72 -13.45 -19.25
N PRO A 191 -12.61 -13.34 -20.00
CA PRO A 191 -12.64 -13.13 -21.44
C PRO A 191 -12.92 -14.42 -22.21
N PHE A 192 -13.53 -14.31 -23.40
CA PHE A 192 -13.79 -15.46 -24.28
C PHE A 192 -13.32 -15.24 -25.72
N ALA A 193 -12.91 -16.33 -26.37
CA ALA A 193 -12.68 -16.35 -27.81
C ALA A 193 -14.00 -16.23 -28.60
N SER A 194 -13.89 -15.94 -29.91
CA SER A 194 -15.08 -15.77 -30.76
C SER A 194 -15.85 -17.08 -30.83
N GLY A 195 -17.18 -17.03 -30.63
CA GLY A 195 -18.05 -18.22 -30.61
C GLY A 195 -17.73 -19.27 -29.55
N SER A 196 -16.82 -18.99 -28.60
CA SER A 196 -16.40 -19.96 -27.57
C SER A 196 -17.01 -19.64 -26.20
N THR A 197 -17.19 -20.71 -25.43
CA THR A 197 -17.57 -20.74 -24.01
C THR A 197 -16.54 -21.47 -23.14
N SER A 198 -15.37 -21.83 -23.68
CA SER A 198 -14.33 -22.53 -22.94
C SER A 198 -13.60 -21.63 -21.95
N LEU A 199 -13.42 -22.10 -20.71
CA LEU A 199 -12.59 -21.45 -19.69
C LEU A 199 -11.13 -21.87 -19.84
N SER A 200 -10.20 -20.91 -19.79
CA SER A 200 -8.77 -21.20 -19.70
C SER A 200 -8.35 -21.55 -18.27
N GLN A 201 -7.14 -22.08 -18.10
CA GLN A 201 -6.59 -22.33 -16.76
C GLN A 201 -6.46 -21.04 -15.93
N ALA A 202 -6.15 -19.91 -16.58
CA ALA A 202 -6.09 -18.61 -15.89
C ALA A 202 -7.47 -18.17 -15.39
N ASP A 203 -8.52 -18.42 -16.18
CA ASP A 203 -9.90 -18.14 -15.78
C ASP A 203 -10.31 -19.01 -14.60
N MET A 204 -10.00 -20.31 -14.65
CA MET A 204 -10.27 -21.24 -13.53
C MET A 204 -9.56 -20.80 -12.25
N ASN A 205 -8.29 -20.40 -12.33
CA ASN A 205 -7.55 -19.89 -11.16
C ASN A 205 -8.18 -18.61 -10.58
N LEU A 206 -8.66 -17.69 -11.44
CA LEU A 206 -9.39 -16.50 -11.00
C LEU A 206 -10.70 -16.89 -10.30
N LEU A 207 -11.46 -17.82 -10.88
CA LEU A 207 -12.72 -18.30 -10.29
C LEU A 207 -12.47 -19.01 -8.96
N ASP A 208 -11.42 -19.82 -8.84
CA ASP A 208 -11.05 -20.49 -7.60
C ASP A 208 -10.67 -19.48 -6.50
N ASN A 209 -10.00 -18.38 -6.84
CA ASN A 209 -9.73 -17.27 -5.90
C ASN A 209 -11.03 -16.60 -5.43
N ILE A 210 -11.99 -16.38 -6.34
CA ILE A 210 -13.31 -15.83 -5.99
C ILE A 210 -14.04 -16.79 -5.03
N VAL A 211 -14.07 -18.09 -5.34
CA VAL A 211 -14.70 -19.10 -4.47
C VAL A 211 -14.06 -19.09 -3.09
N THR A 212 -12.72 -19.16 -3.04
CA THR A 212 -11.95 -19.15 -1.80
C THR A 212 -12.27 -17.92 -0.94
N TYR A 213 -12.38 -16.75 -1.57
CA TYR A 213 -12.77 -15.53 -0.90
C TYR A 213 -14.21 -15.58 -0.37
N VAL A 214 -15.17 -15.97 -1.21
CA VAL A 214 -16.60 -16.01 -0.84
C VAL A 214 -16.86 -17.01 0.29
N MET A 215 -16.17 -18.16 0.28
CA MET A 215 -16.28 -19.16 1.34
C MET A 215 -15.76 -18.65 2.69
N ALA A 216 -14.78 -17.74 2.68
CA ALA A 216 -14.24 -17.13 3.89
C ALA A 216 -15.08 -15.95 4.40
N ASP A 217 -15.77 -15.22 3.51
CA ASP A 217 -16.51 -14.00 3.83
C ASP A 217 -18.03 -14.21 3.79
N SER A 218 -18.61 -14.54 4.94
CA SER A 218 -20.07 -14.73 5.10
C SER A 218 -20.90 -13.47 4.86
N THR A 219 -20.28 -12.30 4.71
CA THR A 219 -21.00 -11.06 4.39
C THR A 219 -21.37 -10.97 2.92
N VAL A 220 -20.78 -11.79 2.03
CA VAL A 220 -21.18 -11.85 0.62
C VAL A 220 -22.56 -12.51 0.49
N GLU A 221 -23.54 -11.75 0.03
CA GLU A 221 -24.94 -12.20 -0.07
C GLU A 221 -25.29 -12.69 -1.48
N ARG A 222 -24.77 -12.02 -2.53
CA ARG A 222 -25.11 -12.33 -3.93
C ARG A 222 -23.90 -12.25 -4.84
N ILE A 223 -23.91 -13.09 -5.86
CA ILE A 223 -22.95 -13.15 -6.95
C ILE A 223 -23.71 -13.01 -8.26
N PHE A 224 -23.49 -11.90 -8.95
CA PHE A 224 -24.06 -11.67 -10.28
C PHE A 224 -23.09 -12.15 -11.34
N VAL A 225 -23.59 -12.98 -12.27
CA VAL A 225 -22.82 -13.52 -13.38
C VAL A 225 -23.45 -13.01 -14.68
N ASP A 226 -22.82 -11.99 -15.26
CA ASP A 226 -23.32 -11.24 -16.41
C ASP A 226 -22.56 -11.64 -17.69
N GLY A 227 -23.22 -12.36 -18.59
CA GLY A 227 -22.65 -12.75 -19.87
C GLY A 227 -22.87 -11.70 -20.96
N HIS A 228 -21.84 -11.48 -21.77
CA HIS A 228 -21.85 -10.58 -22.93
C HIS A 228 -21.23 -11.23 -24.18
N SER A 229 -21.72 -10.82 -25.35
CA SER A 229 -21.14 -11.10 -26.65
C SER A 229 -20.55 -9.84 -27.27
N ASP A 230 -19.86 -9.98 -28.40
CA ASP A 230 -19.65 -8.83 -29.29
C ASP A 230 -20.87 -8.63 -30.19
N SER A 231 -20.82 -7.60 -31.03
CA SER A 231 -21.90 -7.20 -31.93
C SER A 231 -21.84 -7.89 -33.30
N ILE A 232 -21.08 -8.98 -33.43
CA ILE A 232 -20.92 -9.69 -34.71
C ILE A 232 -21.96 -10.83 -34.75
N GLY A 233 -22.81 -10.84 -35.75
CA GLY A 233 -23.85 -11.88 -35.93
C GLY A 233 -25.26 -11.40 -35.57
N SER A 234 -26.20 -12.33 -35.42
CA SER A 234 -27.58 -11.99 -35.09
C SER A 234 -27.75 -11.71 -33.60
N ARG A 235 -28.72 -10.85 -33.25
CA ARG A 235 -29.04 -10.54 -31.86
C ARG A 235 -29.49 -11.78 -31.06
N ILE A 236 -30.14 -12.74 -31.72
CA ILE A 236 -30.61 -13.99 -31.11
C ILE A 236 -29.41 -14.86 -30.75
N ASP A 237 -28.46 -15.04 -31.68
CA ASP A 237 -27.25 -15.83 -31.44
C ASP A 237 -26.38 -15.20 -30.36
N ASN A 238 -26.23 -13.87 -30.41
CA ASN A 238 -25.52 -13.10 -29.39
C ASN A 238 -26.12 -13.28 -28.00
N ARG A 239 -27.46 -13.24 -27.90
CA ARG A 239 -28.16 -13.49 -26.64
C ARG A 239 -27.89 -14.90 -26.13
N ALA A 240 -28.07 -15.92 -26.96
CA ALA A 240 -27.85 -17.32 -26.60
C ALA A 240 -26.40 -17.58 -26.16
N LEU A 241 -25.42 -17.07 -26.92
CA LEU A 241 -24.00 -17.23 -26.60
C LEU A 241 -23.63 -16.53 -25.28
N SER A 242 -24.19 -15.35 -25.03
CA SER A 242 -23.96 -14.65 -23.77
C SER A 242 -24.54 -15.40 -22.57
N GLU A 243 -25.68 -16.06 -22.74
CA GLU A 243 -26.29 -16.92 -21.72
C GLU A 243 -25.44 -18.15 -21.44
N GLU A 244 -24.97 -18.84 -22.48
CA GLU A 244 -24.10 -19.99 -22.35
C GLU A 244 -22.80 -19.64 -21.59
N ARG A 245 -22.17 -18.52 -21.91
CA ARG A 245 -20.97 -18.04 -21.20
C ARG A 245 -21.23 -17.73 -19.72
N ALA A 246 -22.38 -17.16 -19.41
CA ALA A 246 -22.75 -16.87 -18.03
C ALA A 246 -23.02 -18.17 -17.26
N ASN A 247 -23.70 -19.12 -17.89
CA ASN A 247 -23.98 -20.45 -17.34
C ASN A 247 -22.69 -21.24 -17.10
N VAL A 248 -21.74 -21.28 -18.03
CA VAL A 248 -20.45 -21.99 -17.82
C VAL A 248 -19.71 -21.46 -16.59
N VAL A 249 -19.67 -20.15 -16.39
CA VAL A 249 -19.05 -19.55 -15.20
C VAL A 249 -19.85 -19.89 -13.93
N ALA A 250 -21.18 -19.80 -13.98
CA ALA A 250 -22.03 -20.12 -12.84
C ALA A 250 -21.93 -21.60 -12.44
N GLU A 251 -21.95 -22.52 -13.40
CA GLU A 251 -21.76 -23.96 -13.18
C GLU A 251 -20.38 -24.26 -12.61
N TYR A 252 -19.33 -23.56 -13.08
CA TYR A 252 -18.01 -23.68 -12.47
C TYR A 252 -18.04 -23.29 -10.99
N LEU A 253 -18.61 -22.13 -10.65
CA LEU A 253 -18.73 -21.67 -9.26
C LEU A 253 -19.54 -22.65 -8.39
N LYS A 254 -20.68 -23.16 -8.91
CA LYS A 254 -21.49 -24.19 -8.23
C LYS A 254 -20.69 -25.47 -7.99
N SER A 255 -19.94 -25.93 -8.98
CA SER A 255 -19.11 -27.14 -8.87
C SER A 255 -18.00 -27.02 -7.80
N ARG A 256 -17.62 -25.77 -7.45
CA ARG A 256 -16.67 -25.46 -6.38
C ARG A 256 -17.34 -25.19 -5.02
N GLY A 257 -18.65 -25.40 -4.92
CA GLY A 257 -19.39 -25.39 -3.66
C GLY A 257 -20.21 -24.11 -3.40
N ILE A 258 -20.23 -23.14 -4.32
CA ILE A 258 -21.07 -21.95 -4.17
C ILE A 258 -22.54 -22.35 -4.30
N ASP A 259 -23.36 -21.93 -3.34
CA ASP A 259 -24.79 -22.20 -3.34
C ASP A 259 -25.49 -21.51 -4.51
N GLU A 260 -26.38 -22.23 -5.20
CA GLU A 260 -27.15 -21.72 -6.33
C GLU A 260 -28.00 -20.50 -5.95
N THR A 261 -28.50 -20.44 -4.71
CA THR A 261 -29.30 -19.32 -4.21
C THR A 261 -28.53 -18.01 -4.11
N MET A 262 -27.19 -18.05 -4.06
CA MET A 262 -26.35 -16.86 -4.11
C MET A 262 -26.13 -16.34 -5.54
N LEU A 263 -26.35 -17.18 -6.55
CA LEU A 263 -26.03 -16.87 -7.93
C LEU A 263 -27.21 -16.21 -8.65
N THR A 264 -26.94 -15.13 -9.37
CA THR A 264 -27.88 -14.50 -10.29
C THR A 264 -27.25 -14.41 -11.67
N VAL A 265 -27.67 -15.30 -12.56
CA VAL A 265 -27.16 -15.36 -13.93
C VAL A 265 -27.98 -14.46 -14.84
N ARG A 266 -27.31 -13.62 -15.63
CA ARG A 266 -27.95 -12.72 -16.59
C ARG A 266 -27.20 -12.75 -17.91
N ALA A 267 -27.93 -12.89 -18.99
CA ALA A 267 -27.43 -12.69 -20.34
C ALA A 267 -27.70 -11.24 -20.76
N HIS A 268 -26.80 -10.62 -21.51
CA HIS A 268 -26.98 -9.28 -22.09
C HIS A 268 -26.84 -9.26 -23.61
N GLY A 269 -26.40 -10.36 -24.23
CA GLY A 269 -26.03 -10.37 -25.65
C GLY A 269 -24.96 -9.33 -25.94
N ASP A 270 -25.15 -8.58 -27.02
CA ASP A 270 -24.28 -7.50 -27.47
C ASP A 270 -24.58 -6.14 -26.81
N GLN A 271 -25.50 -6.12 -25.83
CA GLN A 271 -25.82 -4.93 -25.07
C GLN A 271 -24.70 -4.58 -24.09
N TYR A 272 -24.56 -3.28 -23.81
CA TYR A 272 -23.55 -2.71 -22.91
C TYR A 272 -22.09 -3.02 -23.34
N PRO A 273 -21.69 -2.57 -24.55
CA PRO A 273 -20.30 -2.69 -24.99
C PRO A 273 -19.39 -1.82 -24.11
N VAL A 274 -18.23 -2.36 -23.74
CA VAL A 274 -17.20 -1.67 -22.92
C VAL A 274 -16.12 -1.02 -23.78
N SER A 275 -16.03 -1.41 -25.05
CA SER A 275 -15.01 -0.93 -25.98
C SER A 275 -15.50 -1.15 -27.42
N ARG A 276 -14.89 -0.43 -28.37
CA ARG A 276 -15.13 -0.64 -29.81
C ARG A 276 -14.48 -1.93 -30.33
N ARG A 277 -13.55 -2.53 -29.56
CA ARG A 277 -12.87 -3.76 -29.95
C ARG A 277 -13.75 -4.97 -29.59
N PRO A 278 -14.15 -5.83 -30.54
CA PRO A 278 -15.03 -6.97 -30.26
C PRO A 278 -14.52 -7.92 -29.18
N ALA A 279 -13.20 -8.17 -29.14
CA ALA A 279 -12.58 -9.04 -28.13
C ALA A 279 -12.82 -8.53 -26.69
N ASP A 280 -12.94 -7.22 -26.49
CA ASP A 280 -13.19 -6.64 -25.18
C ASP A 280 -14.63 -6.87 -24.71
N ASN A 281 -15.57 -7.08 -25.64
CA ASN A 281 -16.98 -7.27 -25.34
C ASN A 281 -17.33 -8.73 -25.07
N ARG A 282 -16.56 -9.68 -25.63
CA ARG A 282 -16.67 -11.13 -25.37
C ARG A 282 -16.21 -11.47 -23.95
N ARG A 283 -17.13 -11.40 -22.99
CA ARG A 283 -16.80 -11.57 -21.57
C ARG A 283 -17.97 -12.07 -20.74
N THR A 284 -17.64 -12.66 -19.60
CA THR A 284 -18.54 -12.75 -18.44
C THR A 284 -17.99 -11.83 -17.35
N THR A 285 -18.87 -11.02 -16.75
CA THR A 285 -18.53 -10.17 -15.61
C THR A 285 -19.11 -10.79 -14.35
N ILE A 286 -18.29 -10.91 -13.31
CA ILE A 286 -18.70 -11.41 -12.00
C ILE A 286 -18.72 -10.23 -11.05
N ARG A 287 -19.81 -10.06 -10.31
CA ARG A 287 -19.93 -9.01 -9.31
C ARG A 287 -20.38 -9.60 -7.98
N LEU A 288 -19.58 -9.40 -6.95
CA LEU A 288 -19.92 -9.75 -5.58
C LEU A 288 -20.67 -8.59 -4.92
N GLN A 289 -21.66 -8.92 -4.10
CA GLN A 289 -22.42 -7.96 -3.31
C GLN A 289 -22.44 -8.42 -1.86
N ARG A 290 -22.07 -7.53 -0.93
CA ARG A 290 -22.18 -7.78 0.50
C ARG A 290 -23.55 -7.37 1.05
N GLN A 291 -23.92 -7.97 2.18
CA GLN A 291 -25.12 -7.59 2.94
C GLN A 291 -25.10 -6.08 3.24
N GLY A 292 -26.24 -5.42 3.02
CA GLY A 292 -26.38 -3.98 3.26
C GLY A 292 -25.83 -3.08 2.15
N GLU A 293 -25.02 -3.60 1.21
CA GLU A 293 -24.72 -2.86 -0.01
C GLU A 293 -25.99 -2.83 -0.87
N ARG A 294 -26.56 -1.64 -1.09
CA ARG A 294 -27.60 -1.50 -2.13
C ARG A 294 -26.97 -1.89 -3.46
N PRO A 295 -27.65 -2.64 -4.34
CA PRO A 295 -27.19 -2.77 -5.71
C PRO A 295 -27.02 -1.34 -6.23
N GLU A 296 -25.79 -0.94 -6.57
CA GLU A 296 -25.60 0.27 -7.37
C GLU A 296 -26.53 0.07 -8.56
N LEU A 297 -27.61 0.85 -8.61
CA LEU A 297 -28.49 0.89 -9.75
C LEU A 297 -27.56 1.17 -10.92
N LEU A 298 -27.46 0.22 -11.85
CA LEU A 298 -26.72 0.35 -13.10
C LEU A 298 -27.36 1.51 -13.87
N GLN A 299 -27.02 2.75 -13.51
CA GLN A 299 -27.21 3.86 -14.40
C GLN A 299 -26.28 3.59 -15.55
N ALA A 300 -26.88 3.29 -16.70
CA ALA A 300 -26.25 3.17 -17.99
C ALA A 300 -25.69 4.52 -18.45
N ASN A 301 -24.80 5.13 -17.66
CA ASN A 301 -24.05 6.32 -18.00
C ASN A 301 -22.58 5.97 -17.95
N GLY A 302 -21.91 6.11 -19.10
CA GLY A 302 -20.51 5.81 -19.28
C GLY A 302 -19.62 6.49 -18.26
N MET A 303 -18.52 5.84 -17.91
CA MET A 303 -17.38 6.52 -17.30
C MET A 303 -16.90 7.63 -18.23
N GLY A 304 -16.81 8.86 -17.72
CA GLY A 304 -15.95 9.90 -18.29
C GLY A 304 -16.54 11.30 -18.35
N SER A 305 -16.59 11.98 -17.21
CA SER A 305 -16.19 13.40 -17.19
C SER A 305 -15.41 13.64 -15.92
N GLU A 306 -14.09 13.75 -16.10
CA GLU A 306 -13.14 14.26 -15.13
C GLU A 306 -13.65 15.55 -14.49
N PHE A 307 -13.63 15.58 -13.16
CA PHE A 307 -13.53 16.83 -12.42
C PHE A 307 -12.11 17.36 -12.61
N SER A 308 -11.92 18.23 -13.59
CA SER A 308 -10.82 19.17 -13.64
C SER A 308 -11.22 20.42 -12.87
N GLY A 309 -10.52 20.66 -11.75
CA GLY A 309 -10.18 22.03 -11.35
C GLY A 309 -9.00 22.53 -12.18
#